data_AF-A0A483ES10-F1
#
_entry.id   AF-A0A483ES10-F1
#
_cell.length_a   1.000
_cell.length_b   1.000
_cell.length_c   1.000
_cell.angle_alpha   90.00
_cell.angle_beta   90.00
_cell.angle_gamma   90.00
#
_symmetry.space_group_name_H-M   'P 1'
#
loop_
_entity.id
_entity.type
_entity.pdbx_description
1 polymer ?
#
loop_
_entity_poly.entity_id
_entity_poly.type
_entity_poly.pdbx_seq_one_letter_code
_entity_poly.pdbx_strand_id
1 'polypeptide(L)'
;MGKHKVFISYHHANDQYYKNALEKMNEEHEIFVNRSVSLGDIDEDEAPQKIREIIRDEYLRDTSVLILLVGTETKNRKHVDWELYSSMRDSTINKKSGILVVNLPSTNTTYIRSTHGTNEKSEVHPTVTEWFS
;
A
#
# COMPACT_ATOMS: atom_id res chain seq x y z
N MET A 1 19.01 -12.02 -2.16
CA MET A 1 18.08 -11.04 -1.54
C MET A 1 16.69 -11.67 -1.57
N GLY A 2 15.94 -11.66 -0.47
CA GLY A 2 14.58 -12.22 -0.45
C GLY A 2 13.55 -11.25 -1.03
N LYS A 3 12.39 -11.76 -1.46
CA LYS A 3 11.26 -10.94 -1.89
C LYS A 3 10.75 -10.08 -0.72
N HIS A 4 10.32 -8.86 -1.00
CA HIS A 4 9.69 -8.01 0.00
C HIS A 4 8.36 -8.60 0.46
N LYS A 5 8.06 -8.46 1.75
CA LYS A 5 6.74 -8.73 2.32
C LYS A 5 5.92 -7.45 2.18
N VAL A 6 4.81 -7.54 1.46
CA VAL A 6 4.03 -6.39 1.00
C VAL A 6 2.64 -6.41 1.59
N PHE A 7 2.20 -5.27 2.11
CA PHE A 7 0.81 -5.00 2.47
C PHE A 7 0.20 -4.04 1.44
N ILE A 8 -0.96 -4.38 0.89
CA ILE A 8 -1.71 -3.57 -0.06
C ILE A 8 -2.84 -2.88 0.70
N SER A 9 -2.74 -1.56 0.84
CA SER A 9 -3.77 -0.70 1.40
C SER A 9 -4.61 -0.07 0.28
N TYR A 10 -5.93 -0.11 0.39
CA TYR A 10 -6.86 0.39 -0.64
C TYR A 10 -8.24 0.64 -0.06
N HIS A 11 -9.12 1.30 -0.83
CA HIS A 11 -10.53 1.42 -0.45
C HIS A 11 -11.31 0.18 -0.89
N HIS A 12 -11.65 -0.69 0.07
CA HIS A 12 -12.30 -1.99 -0.19
C HIS A 12 -13.54 -1.92 -1.10
N ALA A 13 -14.43 -0.95 -0.92
CA ALA A 13 -15.70 -0.95 -1.65
C ALA A 13 -15.55 -0.54 -3.13
N ASN A 14 -14.58 0.30 -3.48
CA ASN A 14 -14.46 0.82 -4.85
C ASN A 14 -13.25 0.27 -5.61
N ASP A 15 -12.18 -0.08 -4.90
CA ASP A 15 -10.88 -0.35 -5.52
C ASP A 15 -10.48 -1.84 -5.47
N GLN A 16 -11.37 -2.72 -4.99
CA GLN A 16 -11.15 -4.17 -4.92
C GLN A 16 -10.65 -4.77 -6.23
N TYR A 17 -11.19 -4.31 -7.36
CA TYR A 17 -10.79 -4.76 -8.68
C TYR A 17 -9.28 -4.57 -8.92
N TYR A 18 -8.73 -3.41 -8.51
CA TYR A 18 -7.31 -3.11 -8.70
C TYR A 18 -6.42 -3.92 -7.76
N LYS A 19 -6.86 -4.17 -6.52
CA LYS A 19 -6.18 -5.09 -5.61
C LYS A 19 -6.10 -6.49 -6.20
N ASN A 20 -7.22 -7.02 -6.69
CA ASN A 20 -7.26 -8.35 -7.31
C ASN A 20 -6.37 -8.43 -8.57
N ALA A 21 -6.35 -7.38 -9.39
CA ALA A 21 -5.47 -7.33 -10.57
C ALA A 21 -3.98 -7.33 -10.20
N LEU A 22 -3.60 -6.59 -9.16
CA LEU A 22 -2.23 -6.56 -8.64
C LEU A 22 -1.82 -7.91 -8.04
N GLU A 23 -2.73 -8.58 -7.33
CA GLU A 23 -2.50 -9.91 -6.79
C GLU A 23 -2.31 -10.96 -7.88
N LYS A 24 -3.17 -10.95 -8.90
CA LYS A 24 -3.01 -11.83 -10.06
C LYS A 24 -1.67 -11.64 -10.76
N MET A 25 -1.26 -10.38 -10.98
CA MET A 25 0.06 -10.08 -11.54
C MET A 25 1.19 -10.60 -10.64
N ASN A 26 1.03 -10.50 -9.32
CA ASN A 26 2.01 -11.02 -8.37
C ASN A 26 2.08 -12.56 -8.36
N GLU A 27 0.95 -13.24 -8.55
CA GLU A 27 0.90 -14.71 -8.70
C GLU A 27 1.61 -15.18 -9.97
N GLU A 28 1.43 -14.46 -11.08
CA GLU A 28 2.03 -14.78 -12.37
C GLU A 28 3.54 -14.48 -12.43
N HIS A 29 3.98 -13.39 -11.79
CA HIS A 29 5.35 -12.88 -11.91
C HIS A 29 6.17 -13.01 -10.63
N GLU A 30 5.57 -13.50 -9.55
CA GLU A 30 6.28 -13.83 -8.32
C GLU A 30 7.03 -12.63 -7.70
N ILE A 31 6.43 -11.44 -7.76
CA ILE A 31 7.09 -10.14 -7.50
C ILE A 31 7.41 -9.93 -6.02
N PHE A 32 6.46 -10.27 -5.13
CA PHE A 32 6.53 -10.05 -3.69
C PHE A 32 5.76 -11.11 -2.89
N VAL A 33 5.98 -11.16 -1.58
CA VAL A 33 5.20 -11.97 -0.64
C VAL A 33 4.01 -11.16 -0.15
N ASN A 34 2.80 -11.56 -0.53
CA ASN A 34 1.57 -10.86 -0.13
C ASN A 34 1.26 -11.10 1.36
N ARG A 35 1.04 -10.03 2.11
CA ARG A 35 0.61 -10.00 3.53
C ARG A 35 -0.66 -9.18 3.73
N SER A 36 -1.38 -8.90 2.65
CA SER A 36 -2.61 -8.09 2.68
C SER A 36 -3.79 -8.94 3.11
N VAL A 37 -4.80 -8.27 3.66
CA VAL A 37 -6.07 -8.91 4.04
C VAL A 37 -6.84 -9.34 2.78
N SER A 38 -7.31 -10.58 2.79
CA SER A 38 -8.23 -11.17 1.81
C SER A 38 -9.67 -11.10 2.29
N LEU A 39 -10.62 -11.24 1.36
CA LEU A 39 -12.04 -11.30 1.71
C LEU A 39 -12.29 -12.53 2.61
N GLY A 40 -12.83 -12.31 3.80
CA GLY A 40 -13.07 -13.36 4.80
C GLY A 40 -11.93 -13.63 5.78
N ASP A 41 -10.78 -12.94 5.68
CA ASP A 41 -9.67 -13.09 6.63
C ASP A 41 -9.98 -12.48 8.01
N ILE A 42 -10.89 -11.51 8.04
CA ILE A 42 -11.37 -10.86 9.25
C ILE A 42 -12.89 -10.93 9.22
N ASP A 43 -13.49 -11.30 10.35
CA ASP A 43 -14.93 -11.30 10.52
C ASP A 43 -15.48 -9.88 10.36
N GLU A 44 -16.41 -9.69 9.40
CA GLU A 44 -17.01 -8.39 9.09
C GLU A 44 -17.94 -7.89 10.19
N ASP A 45 -18.39 -8.80 11.08
CA ASP A 45 -19.21 -8.47 12.25
C ASP A 45 -18.38 -7.96 13.45
N GLU A 46 -17.05 -8.01 13.35
CA GLU A 46 -16.16 -7.50 14.39
C GLU A 46 -16.23 -5.98 14.54
N ALA A 47 -15.99 -5.49 15.76
CA ALA A 47 -15.97 -4.06 16.01
C ALA A 47 -14.88 -3.39 15.14
N PRO A 48 -15.14 -2.22 14.52
CA PRO A 48 -14.16 -1.55 13.66
C PRO A 48 -12.81 -1.30 14.33
N GLN A 49 -12.79 -1.14 15.65
CA GLN A 49 -11.55 -0.98 16.42
C GLN A 49 -10.76 -2.29 16.53
N LYS A 50 -11.46 -3.43 16.65
CA LYS A 50 -10.85 -4.76 16.75
C LYS A 50 -10.22 -5.20 15.43
N ILE A 51 -10.94 -4.98 14.33
CA ILE A 51 -10.43 -5.19 12.97
C ILE A 51 -9.11 -4.43 12.76
N ARG A 52 -9.02 -3.18 13.23
CA ARG A 52 -7.79 -2.37 13.14
C ARG A 52 -6.62 -2.94 13.93
N GLU A 53 -6.89 -3.41 15.15
CA GLU A 53 -5.85 -4.01 16.00
C GLU A 53 -5.29 -5.27 15.34
N ILE A 54 -6.16 -6.11 14.79
CA ILE A 54 -5.77 -7.31 14.03
C ILE A 54 -4.89 -6.93 12.83
N ILE A 55 -5.32 -6.00 11.99
CA ILE A 55 -4.55 -5.56 10.81
C ILE A 55 -3.16 -5.04 11.22
N ARG A 56 -3.10 -4.20 12.26
CA ARG A 56 -1.84 -3.60 12.72
C ARG A 56 -0.88 -4.64 13.30
N ASP A 57 -1.38 -5.54 14.14
CA ASP A 57 -0.54 -6.41 14.96
C ASP A 57 -0.19 -7.72 14.24
N GLU A 58 -1.06 -8.19 13.34
CA GLU A 58 -0.89 -9.48 12.65
C GLU A 58 -0.44 -9.32 11.19
N TYR A 59 -0.94 -8.31 10.47
CA TYR A 59 -0.68 -8.17 9.04
C TYR A 59 0.44 -7.18 8.73
N LEU A 60 0.43 -5.99 9.36
CA LEU A 60 1.44 -4.95 9.12
C LEU A 60 2.78 -5.19 9.84
N ARG A 61 2.80 -6.02 10.88
CA ARG A 61 3.99 -6.19 11.72
C ARG A 61 5.19 -6.77 10.98
N ASP A 62 4.95 -7.71 10.07
CA ASP A 62 5.99 -8.43 9.32
C ASP A 62 6.17 -7.87 7.90
N THR A 63 5.63 -6.68 7.61
CA THR A 63 5.75 -6.08 6.27
C THR A 63 6.97 -5.20 6.14
N SER A 64 7.58 -5.22 4.96
CA SER A 64 8.71 -4.37 4.59
C SER A 64 8.33 -3.24 3.64
N VAL A 65 7.19 -3.39 2.95
CA VAL A 65 6.68 -2.42 1.97
C VAL A 65 5.16 -2.33 2.12
N LEU A 66 4.62 -1.11 2.09
CA LEU A 66 3.20 -0.84 1.91
C LEU A 66 2.98 -0.31 0.49
N ILE A 67 2.12 -0.96 -0.28
CA ILE A 67 1.59 -0.43 -1.54
C ILE A 67 0.24 0.21 -1.23
N LEU A 68 0.13 1.51 -1.47
CA LEU A 68 -1.12 2.26 -1.31
C LEU A 68 -1.77 2.49 -2.67
N LEU A 69 -2.93 1.89 -2.90
CA LEU A 69 -3.76 2.15 -4.07
C LEU A 69 -4.70 3.32 -3.77
N VAL A 70 -4.51 4.43 -4.49
CA VAL A 70 -5.28 5.68 -4.30
C VAL A 70 -6.30 5.85 -5.41
N GLY A 71 -7.56 5.60 -5.09
CA GLY A 71 -8.74 5.92 -5.88
C GLY A 71 -9.40 7.22 -5.46
N THR A 72 -10.60 7.50 -6.00
CA THR A 72 -11.35 8.74 -5.76
C THR A 72 -11.88 8.86 -4.32
N GLU A 73 -12.21 7.73 -3.68
CA GLU A 73 -12.80 7.66 -2.35
C GLU A 73 -11.81 7.30 -1.24
N THR A 74 -10.55 7.01 -1.57
CA THR A 74 -9.51 6.61 -0.60
C THR A 74 -9.32 7.67 0.49
N LYS A 75 -9.37 8.96 0.14
CA LYS A 75 -9.25 10.08 1.10
C LYS A 75 -10.32 10.09 2.19
N ASN A 76 -11.46 9.44 1.97
CA ASN A 76 -12.58 9.43 2.91
C ASN A 76 -12.48 8.25 3.90
N ARG A 77 -11.36 7.52 3.89
CA ARG A 77 -11.20 6.27 4.62
C ARG A 77 -10.15 6.38 5.71
N LYS A 78 -10.64 6.58 6.93
CA LYS A 78 -9.81 6.60 8.13
C LYS A 78 -8.91 5.37 8.25
N HIS A 79 -9.36 4.17 7.87
CA HIS A 79 -8.48 2.98 7.99
C HIS A 79 -7.19 3.10 7.15
N VAL A 80 -7.27 3.67 5.95
CA VAL A 80 -6.10 3.89 5.08
C VAL A 80 -5.10 4.84 5.72
N ASP A 81 -5.57 5.95 6.31
CA ASP A 81 -4.70 6.90 7.02
C ASP A 81 -3.93 6.20 8.16
N TRP A 82 -4.58 5.28 8.86
CA TRP A 82 -4.00 4.57 10.00
C TRP A 82 -2.99 3.51 9.56
N GLU A 83 -3.26 2.79 8.49
CA GLU A 83 -2.30 1.82 7.90
C GLU A 83 -1.04 2.53 7.39
N LEU A 84 -1.23 3.65 6.70
CA LEU A 84 -0.14 4.50 6.23
C LEU A 84 0.68 5.05 7.41
N TYR A 85 0.01 5.62 8.41
CA TYR A 85 0.65 6.14 9.62
C TYR A 85 1.43 5.06 10.38
N SER A 86 0.86 3.86 10.49
CA SER A 86 1.51 2.73 11.17
C SER A 86 2.75 2.28 10.42
N SER A 87 2.72 2.30 9.09
CA SER A 87 3.85 1.92 8.23
C SER A 87 5.01 2.93 8.25
N MET A 88 4.72 4.19 8.56
CA MET A 88 5.73 5.27 8.67
C MET A 88 6.45 5.33 10.02
N ARG A 89 6.00 4.59 11.04
CA ARG A 89 6.55 4.69 12.41
C ARG A 89 7.43 3.51 12.75
N ASP A 90 8.58 3.81 13.35
CA ASP A 90 9.35 2.81 14.07
C ASP A 90 8.73 2.64 15.46
N SER A 91 8.35 1.42 15.79
CA SER A 91 7.99 1.02 17.13
C SER A 91 8.86 -0.16 17.55
N THR A 92 8.81 -0.52 18.82
CA THR A 92 9.47 -1.72 19.34
C THR A 92 8.98 -3.02 18.68
N ILE A 93 7.81 -2.97 18.02
CA ILE A 93 7.11 -4.12 17.47
C ILE A 93 7.08 -4.09 15.93
N ASN A 94 6.81 -2.93 15.32
CA ASN A 94 6.71 -2.71 13.88
C ASN A 94 7.84 -1.79 13.41
N LYS A 95 8.60 -2.22 12.39
CA LYS A 95 9.62 -1.39 11.75
C LYS A 95 8.99 -0.54 10.64
N LYS A 96 9.62 0.60 10.32
CA LYS A 96 9.26 1.37 9.12
C LYS A 96 9.29 0.49 7.87
N SER A 97 8.25 0.65 7.06
CA SER A 97 8.14 0.06 5.73
C SER A 97 8.46 1.11 4.65
N GLY A 98 8.98 0.65 3.51
CA GLY A 98 8.96 1.45 2.30
C GLY A 98 7.51 1.68 1.86
N ILE A 99 7.19 2.86 1.31
CA ILE A 99 5.82 3.17 0.87
C ILE A 99 5.85 3.46 -0.62
N LEU A 100 5.06 2.69 -1.37
CA LEU A 100 4.81 2.90 -2.79
C LEU A 100 3.37 3.35 -2.97
N VAL A 101 3.17 4.55 -3.50
CA VAL A 101 1.83 5.08 -3.77
C VAL A 101 1.51 4.92 -5.26
N VAL A 102 0.41 4.24 -5.56
CA VAL A 102 -0.09 4.04 -6.91
C VAL A 102 -1.43 4.76 -7.04
N ASN A 103 -1.45 5.85 -7.79
CA ASN A 103 -2.69 6.53 -8.14
C ASN A 103 -3.43 5.68 -9.18
N LEU A 104 -4.68 5.32 -8.88
CA LEU A 104 -5.51 4.51 -9.75
C LEU A 104 -6.02 5.34 -10.93
N PRO A 105 -6.35 4.71 -12.07
CA PRO A 105 -6.90 5.40 -13.25
C PRO A 105 -8.12 6.28 -12.95
N SER A 106 -8.94 5.88 -11.96
CA SER A 106 -10.12 6.65 -11.52
C SER A 106 -9.80 8.07 -11.04
N THR A 107 -8.56 8.32 -10.61
CA THR A 107 -8.13 9.66 -10.16
C THR A 107 -7.85 10.63 -11.30
N ASN A 108 -7.70 10.14 -12.55
CA ASN A 108 -7.26 10.92 -13.70
C ASN A 108 -6.00 11.76 -13.41
N THR A 109 -5.11 11.28 -12.53
CA THR A 109 -3.88 12.01 -12.24
C THR A 109 -3.00 12.10 -13.49
N THR A 110 -2.51 13.29 -13.77
CA THR A 110 -1.51 13.55 -14.81
C THR A 110 -0.16 13.90 -14.21
N TYR A 111 -0.04 13.83 -12.88
CA TYR A 111 1.16 14.19 -12.13
C TYR A 111 1.80 12.95 -11.50
N ILE A 112 3.13 12.92 -11.53
CA ILE A 112 3.97 11.95 -10.84
C ILE A 112 4.63 12.66 -9.66
N ARG A 113 4.72 11.98 -8.52
CA ARG A 113 5.50 12.44 -7.37
C ARG A 113 6.57 11.39 -7.05
N SER A 114 7.76 11.87 -6.74
CA SER A 114 8.86 11.04 -6.28
C SER A 114 9.48 11.67 -5.04
N THR A 115 10.12 10.82 -4.23
CA THR A 115 11.00 11.21 -3.13
C THR A 115 12.13 12.12 -3.61
N HIS A 116 12.77 12.84 -2.69
CA HIS A 116 13.78 13.86 -3.05
C HIS A 116 15.11 13.26 -3.56
N GLY A 117 15.33 11.94 -3.45
CA GLY A 117 16.54 11.28 -3.93
C GLY A 117 16.69 11.37 -5.45
N THR A 118 17.81 11.89 -5.94
CA THR A 118 18.10 12.01 -7.38
C THR A 118 18.14 10.65 -8.08
N ASN A 119 18.68 9.62 -7.41
CA ASN A 119 18.84 8.28 -7.99
C ASN A 119 17.48 7.58 -8.16
N GLU A 120 16.62 7.61 -7.14
CA GLU A 120 15.28 6.99 -7.19
C GLU A 120 14.43 7.59 -8.31
N LYS A 121 14.51 8.91 -8.53
CA LYS A 121 13.81 9.58 -9.64
C LYS A 121 14.22 9.02 -11.00
N SER A 122 15.52 8.87 -11.25
CA SER A 122 16.02 8.33 -12.52
C SER A 122 15.76 6.84 -12.69
N GLU A 123 15.74 6.06 -11.61
CA GLU A 123 15.51 4.61 -11.67
C GLU A 123 14.03 4.27 -11.89
N VAL A 124 13.13 4.96 -11.18
CA VAL A 124 11.68 4.70 -11.24
C VAL A 124 11.01 5.44 -12.39
N HIS A 125 11.49 6.65 -12.72
CA HIS A 125 10.94 7.49 -13.78
C HIS A 125 12.01 7.97 -14.75
N PRO A 126 12.67 7.04 -15.49
CA PRO A 126 13.80 7.37 -16.37
C PRO A 126 13.43 8.33 -17.51
N THR A 127 12.14 8.45 -17.85
CA THR A 127 11.64 9.33 -18.92
C THR A 127 11.32 10.74 -18.43
N VAL A 128 11.38 11.02 -17.12
CA VAL A 128 11.05 12.34 -16.55
C VAL A 128 12.34 13.13 -16.35
N THR A 129 12.56 14.14 -17.19
CA THR A 129 13.78 14.96 -17.18
C THR A 129 13.70 16.21 -16.32
N GLU A 130 12.49 16.69 -16.03
CA GLU A 130 12.24 17.92 -15.28
C GLU A 130 11.34 17.65 -14.08
N TRP A 131 11.77 18.11 -12.90
CA TRP A 131 11.03 17.99 -11.64
C TRP A 131 10.78 19.38 -11.05
N PHE A 132 9.56 19.62 -10.61
CA PHE A 132 9.16 20.86 -9.94
C PHE A 132 9.01 20.61 -8.43
N SER A 133 9.42 21.58 -7.60
CA SER A 133 9.34 21.55 -6.14
C SER A 133 8.34 22.56 -5.60
#